data_AF-A0A3D1WQI7-F1
#
_entry.id   AF-A0A3D1WQI7-F1
#
_cell.length_a   1.000
_cell.length_b   1.000
_cell.length_c   1.000
_cell.angle_alpha   90.00
_cell.angle_beta   90.00
_cell.angle_gamma   90.00
#
_symmetry.space_group_name_H-M   'P 1'
#
loop_
_entity.id
_entity.type
_entity.pdbx_description
1 polymer ?
#
loop_
_entity_poly.entity_id
_entity_poly.type
_entity_poly.pdbx_seq_one_letter_code
_entity_poly.pdbx_strand_id
1 'polypeptide(L)' 'KAGLKRLGATADEAVLIGDQLYTDVWSGNFAGVDTILVKPQATQDLWYTQIFRILERRALRDLPCEE' A
#
# COMPACT_ATOMS: atom_id res chain seq x y z
N LYS A 1 -0.93 -0.63 13.51
CA LYS A 1 -1.34 0.37 14.55
C LYS A 1 -0.24 0.81 15.52
N ALA A 2 0.89 0.09 15.67
CA ALA A 2 1.96 0.51 16.58
C ALA A 2 2.54 1.91 16.25
N GLY A 3 2.64 2.27 14.96
CA GLY A 3 3.05 3.61 14.52
C GLY A 3 2.13 4.72 15.03
N LEU A 4 0.82 4.59 14.79
CA LEU A 4 -0.20 5.54 15.31
C LEU A 4 -0.08 5.73 16.82
N LYS A 5 0.03 4.63 17.57
CA LYS A 5 0.20 4.68 19.03
C LYS A 5 1.49 5.39 19.46
N ARG A 6 2.58 5.23 18.73
CA ARG A 6 3.85 5.93 19.00
C ARG A 6 3.77 7.43 18.72
N LEU A 7 3.00 7.81 17.71
CA LEU A 7 2.81 9.21 17.31
C LEU A 7 1.67 9.89 18.07
N GLY A 8 0.86 9.14 18.83
CA GLY A 8 -0.31 9.66 19.51
C GLY A 8 -1.42 10.12 18.55
N ALA A 9 -1.38 9.66 17.29
CA ALA A 9 -2.32 10.04 16.25
C ALA A 9 -3.48 9.05 16.14
N THR A 10 -4.64 9.54 15.74
CA THR A 10 -5.78 8.71 15.32
C THR A 10 -5.60 8.21 13.89
N ALA A 11 -6.49 7.34 13.43
CA ALA A 11 -6.41 6.80 12.07
C ALA A 11 -6.90 7.82 11.02
N ASP A 12 -7.81 8.71 11.42
CA ASP A 12 -8.33 9.86 10.67
C ASP A 12 -7.30 11.01 10.53
N GLU A 13 -6.31 11.08 11.42
CA GLU A 13 -5.20 12.05 11.36
C GLU A 13 -4.00 11.54 10.54
N ALA A 14 -4.09 10.33 9.96
CA ALA A 14 -2.97 9.69 9.29
C ALA A 14 -3.37 9.16 7.91
N VAL A 15 -2.40 9.13 7.01
CA VAL A 15 -2.50 8.45 5.71
C VAL A 15 -1.29 7.53 5.54
N LEU A 16 -1.50 6.35 4.96
CA LEU A 16 -0.44 5.42 4.63
C LEU A 16 -0.15 5.48 3.13
N ILE A 17 1.09 5.77 2.77
CA ILE A 17 1.55 5.87 1.39
C ILE A 17 2.46 4.68 1.11
N GLY A 18 2.17 3.91 0.06
CA GLY A 18 2.95 2.74 -0.32
C GLY A 18 2.77 2.34 -1.77
N ASP A 19 3.58 1.41 -2.25
CA ASP A 19 3.64 1.02 -3.67
C ASP A 19 3.19 -0.42 -3.92
N GLN A 20 2.69 -1.09 -2.88
CA GLN A 20 2.17 -2.45 -2.93
C GLN A 20 0.75 -2.56 -2.34
N LEU A 21 -0.19 -2.99 -3.18
CA LEU A 21 -1.60 -3.18 -2.88
C LEU A 21 -1.83 -4.22 -1.78
N TYR A 22 -1.15 -5.36 -1.86
CA TYR A 22 -1.36 -6.48 -0.93
C TYR A 22 -0.58 -6.37 0.38
N THR A 23 0.20 -5.32 0.57
CA THR A 23 0.94 -5.09 1.81
C THR A 23 0.57 -3.73 2.38
N ASP A 24 0.93 -2.65 1.71
CA ASP A 24 0.73 -1.29 2.18
C ASP A 24 -0.76 -0.94 2.26
N VAL A 25 -1.47 -1.03 1.13
CA VAL A 25 -2.90 -0.69 1.07
C VAL A 25 -3.72 -1.62 1.95
N TRP A 26 -3.45 -2.92 1.91
CA TRP A 26 -4.17 -3.87 2.77
C TRP A 26 -3.91 -3.60 4.26
N SER A 27 -2.66 -3.30 4.64
CA SER A 27 -2.32 -3.00 6.03
C SER A 27 -2.95 -1.71 6.54
N GLY A 28 -3.03 -0.67 5.70
CA GLY A 28 -3.70 0.58 6.03
C GLY A 28 -5.20 0.40 6.20
N ASN A 29 -5.86 -0.31 5.27
CA ASN A 29 -7.26 -0.68 5.39
C ASN A 29 -7.55 -1.48 6.67
N PHE A 30 -6.69 -2.46 7.01
CA PHE A 30 -6.81 -3.21 8.26
C PHE A 30 -6.57 -2.34 9.51
N ALA A 31 -5.70 -1.33 9.39
CA ALA A 31 -5.47 -0.35 10.45
C ALA A 31 -6.58 0.72 10.53
N GLY A 32 -7.47 0.80 9.55
CA GLY A 32 -8.50 1.84 9.43
C GLY A 32 -7.94 3.20 9.03
N VAL A 33 -6.77 3.22 8.37
CA VAL A 33 -6.05 4.41 7.92
C VAL A 33 -6.25 4.54 6.42
N ASP A 34 -6.50 5.75 5.94
CA ASP A 34 -6.59 6.00 4.50
C ASP A 34 -5.27 5.66 3.80
N THR A 35 -5.36 5.15 2.57
CA THR A 35 -4.18 4.65 1.85
C THR A 35 -4.04 5.29 0.48
N ILE A 36 -2.82 5.67 0.14
CA ILE A 36 -2.45 6.18 -1.18
C ILE A 36 -1.49 5.18 -1.81
N LEU A 37 -1.94 4.55 -2.89
CA LEU A 37 -1.12 3.64 -3.68
C LEU A 37 -0.37 4.41 -4.76
N VAL A 38 0.96 4.34 -4.75
CA VAL A 38 1.83 5.01 -5.74
C VAL A 38 2.35 4.02 -6.77
N LYS A 39 2.89 4.54 -7.89
CA LYS A 39 3.54 3.71 -8.92
C LYS A 39 4.74 2.96 -8.30
N PRO A 40 4.92 1.65 -8.60
CA PRO A 40 6.02 0.86 -8.07
C PRO A 40 7.39 1.51 -8.32
N GLN A 41 8.18 1.70 -7.27
CA GLN A 41 9.50 2.37 -7.38
C GLN A 41 10.67 1.38 -7.49
N ALA A 42 10.53 0.17 -6.95
CA ALA A 42 11.61 -0.83 -6.95
C ALA A 42 11.44 -1.87 -8.08
N THR A 43 12.53 -2.16 -8.80
CA THR A 43 12.56 -3.24 -9.81
C THR A 43 13.09 -4.56 -9.24
N GLN A 44 13.88 -4.48 -8.16
CA GLN A 44 14.56 -5.62 -7.55
C GLN A 44 13.85 -6.04 -6.27
N ASP A 45 12.90 -6.94 -6.42
CA ASP A 45 12.17 -7.56 -5.33
C ASP A 45 12.49 -9.05 -5.23
N LEU A 46 12.42 -9.59 -4.01
CA LEU A 46 12.51 -11.03 -3.76
C LEU A 46 11.51 -11.80 -4.63
N TRP A 47 11.82 -13.05 -4.97
CA TRP A 47 11.02 -13.82 -5.93
C TRP A 47 9.53 -13.94 -5.52
N TYR A 48 9.24 -13.98 -4.22
CA TYR A 48 7.88 -14.06 -3.71
C TYR A 48 7.12 -12.73 -3.84
N THR A 49 7.80 -11.59 -3.71
CA THR A 49 7.18 -10.26 -3.90
C THR A 49 6.89 -9.97 -5.38
N GLN A 50 7.63 -10.56 -6.32
CA GLN A 50 7.30 -10.50 -7.74
C GLN A 50 5.97 -11.21 -8.09
N ILE A 51 5.63 -12.32 -7.40
CA ILE A 51 4.35 -13.01 -7.59
C ILE A 51 3.19 -12.10 -7.21
N PHE A 52 3.27 -11.44 -6.06
CA PHE A 52 2.26 -10.47 -5.62
C PHE A 52 2.12 -9.31 -6.62
N ARG A 53 3.22 -8.86 -7.22
CA ARG A 53 3.19 -7.80 -8.24
C ARG A 53 2.51 -8.22 -9.53
N ILE A 54 2.59 -9.49 -9.94
CA ILE A 54 1.85 -9.99 -11.11
C ILE A 54 0.34 -9.98 -10.83
N LEU A 55 -0.05 -10.45 -9.64
CA LEU A 55 -1.46 -10.45 -9.22
C LEU A 55 -2.01 -9.02 -9.13
N GLU A 56 -1.22 -8.11 -8.58
CA GLU A 56 -1.57 -6.71 -8.42
C GLU A 56 -1.76 -6.01 -9.77
N ARG A 57 -0.83 -6.21 -10.72
CA ARG A 57 -0.99 -5.69 -12.10
C ARG A 57 -2.26 -6.19 -12.77
N ARG A 58 -2.74 -7.38 -12.41
CA ARG A 58 -4.00 -7.91 -12.92
C ARG A 58 -5.20 -7.30 -12.22
N ALA A 59 -5.12 -7.04 -10.92
CA ALA A 59 -6.16 -6.37 -10.14
C ALA A 59 -6.33 -4.90 -10.52
N LEU A 60 -5.24 -4.19 -10.78
CA LEU A 60 -5.22 -2.76 -11.11
C LEU A 60 -5.30 -2.47 -12.62
N ARG A 61 -5.55 -3.49 -13.45
CA ARG A 61 -5.50 -3.38 -14.92
C ARG A 61 -6.37 -2.24 -15.48
N ASP A 62 -7.54 -2.06 -14.89
CA ASP A 62 -8.56 -1.12 -15.39
C ASP A 62 -8.59 0.17 -14.56
N LEU A 63 -7.65 0.35 -13.64
CA LEU A 63 -7.54 1.53 -12.77
C LEU A 63 -6.38 2.41 -13.25
N PRO A 64 -6.67 3.58 -13.83
CA PRO A 64 -5.63 4.54 -14.16
C PRO A 64 -5.05 5.14 -12.86
N CYS A 65 -3.72 5.18 -12.78
CA CYS A 65 -3.03 5.94 -11.75
C CYS A 65 -2.87 7.38 -12.25
N GLU A 66 -3.43 8.34 -11.51
CA GLU A 66 -3.27 9.77 -11.80
C GLU A 66 -1.79 10.19 -11.69
N GLU A 67 -1.39 11.17 -12.50
CA GLU A 67 0.00 11.68 -12.55
C GLU A 67 0.27 12.80 -11.54
#